data_AF-A0A3R7LB90-F1
#
_entry.id   AF-A0A3R7LB90-F1
#
_cell.length_a   1.000
_cell.length_b   1.000
_cell.length_c   1.000
_cell.angle_alpha   90.00
_cell.angle_beta   90.00
_cell.angle_gamma   90.00
#
_symmetry.space_group_name_H-M   'P 1'
#
loop_
_entity.id
_entity.type
_entity.pdbx_description
1 polymer ?
#
loop_
_entity_poly.entity_id
_entity_poly.type
_entity_poly.pdbx_seq_one_letter_code
_entity_poly.pdbx_strand_id
1 'polypeptide(L)'
;MFRIAFYFIAIYFLSCSLQGCSWWIQRMQKSEALLTTAAPLSLKNAYGDLGQPQVAPQQGTAAATGYINPDDRKNYVGAVLADSANKCDVFVGSLSAGQRINDLTFDFLTTTLNAVATVFTPVTTIHALTAGATVSTGSKLAINQDVYQKETAQLLVQAIDATYYKDYADYAKQLEGAKDPTQISPPLEVANIETFHRECSLDRALTYVLANQPKAVQTSVPGPQSSTPKPAVKAEDVTQGAHFMLGDGTVYVVTQPPSAANNQTVQFLMLPSKGVTPSGTQSAPIDMFTKVISGP
;
A
#
# COMPACT_ATOMS: atom_id res chain seq x y z
N MET A 1 50.91 -12.08 -33.07
CA MET A 1 49.81 -11.30 -33.71
C MET A 1 48.39 -11.75 -33.31
N PHE A 2 48.17 -13.01 -32.87
CA PHE A 2 46.82 -13.49 -32.49
C PHE A 2 46.22 -12.92 -31.18
N ARG A 3 47.01 -12.29 -30.31
CA ARG A 3 46.52 -11.75 -29.02
C ARG A 3 45.78 -10.41 -29.11
N ILE A 4 45.98 -9.65 -30.18
CA ILE A 4 45.35 -8.33 -30.34
C ILE A 4 43.91 -8.45 -30.84
N ALA A 5 43.60 -9.47 -31.66
CA ALA A 5 42.25 -9.69 -32.20
C ALA A 5 41.21 -10.09 -31.12
N PHE A 6 41.62 -10.74 -30.03
CA PHE A 6 40.71 -11.14 -28.95
C PHE A 6 40.21 -9.95 -28.11
N TYR A 7 41.04 -8.90 -27.94
CA TYR A 7 40.63 -7.70 -27.20
C TYR A 7 39.61 -6.86 -27.95
N PHE A 8 39.68 -6.80 -29.28
CA PHE A 8 38.71 -6.06 -30.08
C PHE A 8 37.32 -6.71 -30.11
N ILE A 9 37.23 -8.04 -30.06
CA ILE A 9 35.95 -8.76 -30.00
C ILE A 9 35.28 -8.62 -28.63
N ALA A 10 36.06 -8.65 -27.54
CA ALA A 10 35.52 -8.47 -26.18
C ALA A 10 34.99 -7.04 -25.94
N ILE A 11 35.65 -6.02 -26.49
CA ILE A 11 35.21 -4.61 -26.36
C ILE A 11 33.95 -4.34 -27.20
N TYR A 12 33.81 -4.97 -28.36
CA TYR A 12 32.59 -4.85 -29.19
C TYR A 12 31.34 -5.50 -28.54
N PHE A 13 31.51 -6.64 -27.85
CA PHE A 13 30.42 -7.28 -27.11
C PHE A 13 30.00 -6.49 -25.85
N LEU A 14 30.95 -5.83 -25.18
CA LEU A 14 30.67 -5.00 -24.00
C LEU A 14 30.01 -3.65 -24.36
N SER A 15 30.16 -3.18 -25.60
CA SER A 15 29.56 -1.91 -26.06
C SER A 15 28.17 -2.08 -26.67
N CYS A 16 27.86 -3.23 -27.28
CA CYS A 16 26.49 -3.52 -27.76
C CYS A 16 25.49 -3.81 -26.63
N SER A 17 25.94 -4.24 -25.45
CA SER A 17 25.06 -4.51 -24.30
C SER A 17 24.63 -3.26 -23.52
N LEU A 18 25.28 -2.10 -23.71
CA LEU A 18 24.94 -0.87 -23.00
C LEU A 18 23.85 -0.05 -23.70
N GLN A 19 23.75 -0.10 -25.03
CA GLN A 19 22.72 0.66 -25.77
C GLN A 19 21.36 -0.05 -25.85
N GLY A 20 21.35 -1.40 -25.83
CA GLY A 20 20.09 -2.18 -25.85
C GLY A 20 19.39 -2.28 -24.48
N CYS A 21 20.15 -2.16 -23.39
CA CYS A 21 19.59 -2.27 -22.04
C CYS A 21 18.86 -1.01 -21.57
N SER A 22 19.08 0.18 -22.15
CA SER A 22 18.40 1.40 -21.69
C SER A 22 16.89 1.34 -21.90
N TRP A 23 16.42 0.74 -23.01
CA TRP A 23 14.99 0.57 -23.28
C TRP A 23 14.35 -0.44 -22.33
N TRP A 24 15.05 -1.54 -22.04
CA TRP A 24 14.59 -2.55 -21.10
C TRP A 24 14.60 -2.03 -19.66
N ILE A 25 15.63 -1.30 -19.24
CA ILE A 25 15.71 -0.65 -17.94
C ILE A 25 14.64 0.43 -17.81
N GLN A 26 14.40 1.26 -18.84
CA GLN A 26 13.30 2.23 -18.80
C GLN A 26 11.93 1.57 -18.74
N ARG A 27 11.75 0.42 -19.41
CA ARG A 27 10.53 -0.37 -19.33
C ARG A 27 10.36 -0.99 -17.94
N MET A 28 11.42 -1.51 -17.35
CA MET A 28 11.44 -2.03 -15.98
C MET A 28 11.18 -0.89 -14.98
N GLN A 29 11.83 0.27 -15.11
CA GLN A 29 11.59 1.44 -14.25
C GLN A 29 10.15 1.96 -14.33
N LYS A 30 9.55 1.98 -15.52
CA LYS A 30 8.12 2.30 -15.68
C LYS A 30 7.21 1.23 -15.03
N SER A 31 7.67 -0.01 -15.00
CA SER A 31 6.96 -1.12 -14.34
C SER A 31 7.17 -1.09 -12.82
N GLU A 32 8.32 -0.64 -12.33
CA GLU A 32 8.64 -0.51 -10.90
C GLU A 32 7.89 0.66 -10.25
N ALA A 33 7.72 1.77 -10.97
CA ALA A 33 6.82 2.83 -10.52
C ALA A 33 5.38 2.30 -10.33
N LEU A 34 4.92 1.41 -11.23
CA LEU A 34 3.60 0.76 -11.12
C LEU A 34 3.51 -0.26 -9.98
N LEU A 35 4.63 -0.79 -9.49
CA LEU A 35 4.64 -1.77 -8.40
C LEU A 35 4.49 -1.11 -7.02
N THR A 36 4.84 0.17 -6.90
CA THR A 36 4.81 0.90 -5.62
C THR A 36 3.72 1.97 -5.55
N THR A 37 3.28 2.49 -6.70
CA THR A 37 2.24 3.52 -6.77
C THR A 37 1.40 3.38 -8.03
N ALA A 38 0.15 3.84 -7.99
CA ALA A 38 -0.65 4.00 -9.18
C ALA A 38 0.08 4.90 -10.21
N ALA A 39 -0.16 4.64 -11.50
CA ALA A 39 0.39 5.45 -12.58
C ALA A 39 0.08 6.94 -12.40
N PRO A 40 0.96 7.85 -12.87
CA PRO A 40 0.68 9.29 -12.81
C PRO A 40 -0.56 9.63 -13.65
N LEU A 41 -1.31 10.65 -13.23
CA LEU A 41 -2.52 11.10 -13.92
C LEU A 41 -2.22 11.59 -15.35
N SER A 42 -3.15 11.36 -16.27
CA SER A 42 -3.08 11.85 -17.64
C SER A 42 -3.73 13.23 -17.72
N LEU A 43 -2.94 14.27 -17.56
CA LEU A 43 -3.42 15.66 -17.59
C LEU A 43 -3.89 16.09 -18.98
N LYS A 44 -3.44 15.40 -20.02
CA LYS A 44 -3.88 15.58 -21.40
C LYS A 44 -5.06 14.66 -21.68
N ASN A 45 -6.23 15.24 -21.92
CA ASN A 45 -7.43 14.51 -22.30
C ASN A 45 -8.13 15.16 -23.51
N ALA A 46 -9.36 14.75 -23.83
CA ALA A 46 -10.13 15.25 -24.95
C ALA A 46 -10.38 16.77 -24.92
N TYR A 47 -10.25 17.40 -23.75
CA TYR A 47 -10.41 18.85 -23.52
C TYR A 47 -9.06 19.61 -23.48
N GLY A 48 -7.94 18.93 -23.77
CA GLY A 48 -6.60 19.50 -23.71
C GLY A 48 -5.92 19.26 -22.35
N ASP A 49 -4.94 20.12 -22.02
CA ASP A 49 -4.30 20.18 -20.70
C ASP A 49 -4.71 21.50 -20.03
N LEU A 50 -5.83 21.47 -19.30
CA LEU A 50 -6.34 22.62 -18.54
C LEU A 50 -5.71 22.73 -17.15
N GLY A 51 -4.81 21.81 -16.77
CA GLY A 51 -4.09 21.82 -15.50
C GLY A 51 -2.91 22.79 -15.47
N GLN A 52 -2.41 23.19 -16.64
CA GLN A 52 -1.38 24.21 -16.77
C GLN A 52 -1.99 25.62 -16.59
N PRO A 53 -1.32 26.55 -15.89
CA PRO A 53 -1.71 27.96 -15.90
C PRO A 53 -1.77 28.44 -17.34
N GLN A 54 -2.91 28.98 -17.78
CA GLN A 54 -2.99 29.58 -19.11
C GLN A 54 -2.01 30.74 -19.18
N VAL A 55 -0.86 30.51 -19.82
CA VAL A 55 0.13 31.55 -20.06
C VAL A 55 -0.57 32.60 -20.92
N ALA A 56 -0.63 33.85 -20.43
CA ALA A 56 -1.29 34.94 -21.13
C ALA A 56 -0.82 34.97 -22.60
N PRO A 57 -1.73 35.16 -23.57
CA PRO A 57 -1.39 35.07 -24.98
C PRO A 57 -0.25 36.05 -25.30
N GLN A 58 0.86 35.52 -25.81
CA GLN A 58 1.93 36.35 -26.36
C GLN A 58 1.32 37.23 -27.46
N GLN A 59 1.33 38.55 -27.24
CA GLN A 59 0.88 39.55 -28.20
C GLN A 59 1.62 39.35 -29.52
N GLY A 60 0.95 38.80 -30.54
CA GLY A 60 1.54 38.66 -31.87
C GLY A 60 0.85 37.70 -32.83
N THR A 61 0.09 36.72 -32.34
CA THR A 61 -0.69 35.83 -33.19
C THR A 61 -2.17 35.92 -32.84
N ALA A 62 -3.02 36.16 -33.86
CA ALA A 62 -4.47 36.19 -33.75
C ALA A 62 -5.05 34.78 -33.54
N ALA A 63 -4.55 34.05 -32.54
CA ALA A 63 -5.13 32.80 -32.09
C ALA A 63 -6.32 33.13 -31.20
N ALA A 64 -7.47 32.53 -31.53
CA ALA A 64 -8.71 32.61 -30.79
C ALA A 64 -8.44 32.64 -29.28
N THR A 65 -8.82 33.76 -28.65
CA THR A 65 -8.87 33.89 -27.20
C THR A 65 -9.87 32.84 -26.73
N GLY A 66 -9.35 31.65 -26.40
CA GLY A 66 -10.13 30.44 -26.20
C GLY A 66 -11.00 30.61 -24.97
N TYR A 67 -12.24 31.07 -25.18
CA TYR A 67 -13.29 30.94 -24.19
C TYR A 67 -13.46 29.44 -23.93
N ILE A 68 -12.82 28.93 -22.88
CA ILE A 68 -13.07 27.58 -22.40
C ILE A 68 -14.50 27.60 -21.87
N ASN A 69 -15.37 26.81 -22.51
CA ASN A 69 -16.74 26.66 -22.06
C ASN A 69 -16.71 26.19 -20.59
N PRO A 70 -17.44 26.84 -19.66
CA PRO A 70 -17.51 26.41 -18.27
C PRO A 70 -17.83 24.91 -18.11
N ASP A 71 -18.65 24.34 -19.01
CA ASP A 71 -18.95 22.91 -19.01
C ASP A 71 -17.73 22.04 -19.32
N ASP A 72 -16.83 22.50 -20.19
CA ASP A 72 -15.58 21.79 -20.52
C ASP A 72 -14.63 21.71 -19.32
N ARG A 73 -14.68 22.67 -18.40
CA ARG A 73 -13.89 22.64 -17.16
C ARG A 73 -14.34 21.52 -16.24
N LYS A 74 -15.65 21.43 -16.00
CA LYS A 74 -16.24 20.36 -15.17
C LYS A 74 -15.98 18.99 -15.80
N ASN A 75 -16.16 18.87 -17.11
CA ASN A 75 -15.91 17.64 -17.84
C ASN A 75 -14.43 17.24 -17.84
N TYR A 76 -13.51 18.21 -17.95
CA TYR A 76 -12.07 17.97 -17.83
C TYR A 76 -11.71 17.40 -16.46
N VAL A 77 -12.18 18.04 -15.37
CA VAL A 77 -11.93 17.57 -14.00
C VAL A 77 -12.53 16.19 -13.78
N GLY A 78 -13.76 15.94 -14.25
CA GLY A 78 -14.38 14.63 -14.20
C GLY A 78 -13.60 13.54 -14.96
N ALA A 79 -12.99 13.89 -16.10
CA ALA A 79 -12.14 12.96 -16.85
C ALA A 79 -10.83 12.64 -16.10
N VAL A 80 -10.21 13.64 -15.45
CA VAL A 80 -9.01 13.41 -14.61
C VAL A 80 -9.36 12.56 -13.38
N LEU A 81 -10.52 12.80 -12.77
CA LEU A 81 -11.02 12.00 -11.65
C LEU A 81 -11.26 10.53 -12.06
N ALA A 82 -11.86 10.30 -13.22
CA ALA A 82 -12.05 8.95 -13.76
C ALA A 82 -10.74 8.25 -14.12
N ASP A 83 -9.77 8.98 -14.67
CA ASP A 83 -8.41 8.47 -14.94
C ASP A 83 -7.68 8.06 -13.64
N SER A 84 -7.83 8.86 -12.58
CA SER A 84 -7.33 8.50 -11.24
C SER A 84 -7.91 7.17 -10.77
N ALA A 85 -9.24 7.02 -10.82
CA ALA A 85 -9.93 5.80 -10.37
C ALA A 85 -9.48 4.57 -11.17
N ASN A 86 -9.46 4.66 -12.50
CA ASN A 86 -9.03 3.55 -13.35
C ASN A 86 -7.59 3.14 -13.05
N LYS A 87 -6.67 4.10 -12.89
CA LYS A 87 -5.28 3.79 -12.56
C LYS A 87 -5.13 3.17 -11.17
N CYS A 88 -5.96 3.59 -10.22
CA CYS A 88 -5.99 2.97 -8.90
C CYS A 88 -6.56 1.55 -8.96
N ASP A 89 -7.67 1.33 -9.68
CA ASP A 89 -8.26 0.00 -9.90
C ASP A 89 -7.25 -0.96 -10.55
N VAL A 90 -6.49 -0.50 -11.54
CA VAL A 90 -5.43 -1.28 -12.19
C VAL A 90 -4.31 -1.61 -11.18
N PHE A 91 -3.92 -0.66 -10.34
CA PHE A 91 -2.93 -0.88 -9.30
C PHE A 91 -3.41 -1.91 -8.26
N VAL A 92 -4.61 -1.73 -7.70
CA VAL A 92 -5.26 -2.66 -6.78
C VAL A 92 -5.44 -4.04 -7.41
N GLY A 93 -5.88 -4.08 -8.66
CA GLY A 93 -5.97 -5.29 -9.46
C GLY A 93 -4.62 -5.99 -9.61
N SER A 94 -3.54 -5.24 -9.82
CA SER A 94 -2.18 -5.77 -9.89
C SER A 94 -1.69 -6.30 -8.53
N LEU A 95 -2.09 -5.70 -7.40
CA LEU A 95 -1.80 -6.24 -6.07
C LEU A 95 -2.49 -7.59 -5.86
N SER A 96 -3.76 -7.71 -6.29
CA SER A 96 -4.52 -8.97 -6.22
C SER A 96 -4.00 -10.03 -7.21
N ALA A 97 -3.53 -9.63 -8.40
CA ALA A 97 -2.97 -10.52 -9.40
C ALA A 97 -1.53 -10.94 -9.03
N GLY A 98 -0.77 -10.07 -8.37
CA GLY A 98 0.55 -10.34 -7.82
C GLY A 98 0.55 -11.47 -6.79
N GLN A 99 -0.59 -11.72 -6.11
CA GLN A 99 -0.81 -12.91 -5.28
C GLN A 99 -0.66 -14.23 -6.06
N ARG A 100 -0.75 -14.20 -7.40
CA ARG A 100 -0.61 -15.39 -8.26
C ARG A 100 0.77 -15.52 -8.89
N ILE A 101 1.65 -14.52 -8.75
CA ILE A 101 2.96 -14.47 -9.39
C ILE A 101 4.04 -14.53 -8.31
N ASN A 102 4.49 -15.75 -8.04
CA ASN A 102 5.50 -16.19 -7.05
C ASN A 102 6.71 -15.27 -6.81
N ASP A 103 7.24 -15.34 -5.57
CA ASP A 103 8.54 -14.90 -5.02
C ASP A 103 9.07 -13.48 -5.30
N LEU A 104 9.03 -13.00 -6.54
CA LEU A 104 9.59 -11.71 -6.98
C LEU A 104 8.94 -10.51 -6.29
N THR A 105 7.61 -10.51 -6.12
CA THR A 105 6.91 -9.37 -5.49
C THR A 105 7.25 -9.27 -4.00
N PHE A 106 7.46 -10.39 -3.31
CA PHE A 106 7.88 -10.36 -1.90
C PHE A 106 9.35 -10.01 -1.74
N ASP A 107 10.22 -10.47 -2.63
CA ASP A 107 11.62 -10.02 -2.64
C ASP A 107 11.71 -8.52 -2.93
N PHE A 108 10.82 -8.00 -3.79
CA PHE A 108 10.69 -6.56 -4.02
C PHE A 108 10.10 -5.83 -2.81
N LEU A 109 9.06 -6.36 -2.16
CA LEU A 109 8.48 -5.77 -0.95
C LEU A 109 9.51 -5.73 0.19
N THR A 110 10.28 -6.80 0.37
CA THR A 110 11.34 -6.92 1.38
C THR A 110 12.49 -5.96 1.05
N THR A 111 12.91 -5.88 -0.22
CA THR A 111 13.90 -4.92 -0.69
C THR A 111 13.42 -3.48 -0.52
N THR A 112 12.15 -3.18 -0.82
CA THR A 112 11.56 -1.85 -0.70
C THR A 112 11.43 -1.46 0.77
N LEU A 113 10.94 -2.36 1.63
CA LEU A 113 10.90 -2.15 3.07
C LEU A 113 12.30 -1.90 3.65
N ASN A 114 13.31 -2.67 3.22
CA ASN A 114 14.70 -2.46 3.64
C ASN A 114 15.28 -1.13 3.12
N ALA A 115 15.01 -0.78 1.86
CA ALA A 115 15.47 0.47 1.26
C ALA A 115 14.80 1.69 1.92
N VAL A 116 13.49 1.63 2.16
CA VAL A 116 12.72 2.67 2.83
C VAL A 116 13.14 2.80 4.30
N ALA A 117 13.44 1.69 4.98
CA ALA A 117 14.03 1.69 6.32
C ALA A 117 15.40 2.39 6.36
N THR A 118 16.19 2.35 5.29
CA THR A 118 17.49 3.06 5.24
C THR A 118 17.38 4.57 4.96
N VAL A 119 16.25 5.05 4.40
CA VAL A 119 16.07 6.45 4.02
C VAL A 119 15.37 7.27 5.13
N PHE A 120 14.53 6.65 5.95
CA PHE A 120 13.89 7.33 7.07
C PHE A 120 14.84 7.53 8.25
N THR A 121 15.04 8.78 8.68
CA THR A 121 15.92 9.15 9.79
C THR A 121 15.34 9.05 11.22
N PRO A 122 14.01 8.98 11.46
CA PRO A 122 13.53 8.63 12.79
C PRO A 122 13.72 7.12 13.02
N VAL A 123 14.55 6.78 14.01
CA VAL A 123 14.90 5.41 14.42
C VAL A 123 13.65 4.54 14.71
N THR A 124 12.55 5.16 15.13
CA THR A 124 11.27 4.47 15.40
C THR A 124 10.60 3.91 14.15
N THR A 125 10.59 4.66 13.05
CA THR A 125 10.08 4.20 11.74
C THR A 125 10.98 3.11 11.13
N ILE A 126 12.30 3.21 11.31
CA ILE A 126 13.25 2.19 10.87
C ILE A 126 12.96 0.86 11.57
N HIS A 127 12.75 0.85 12.89
CA HIS A 127 12.44 -0.37 13.61
C HIS A 127 11.09 -0.98 13.23
N ALA A 128 10.06 -0.18 12.96
CA ALA A 128 8.77 -0.69 12.51
C ALA A 128 8.86 -1.32 11.12
N LEU A 129 9.52 -0.67 10.16
CA LEU A 129 9.72 -1.22 8.82
C LEU A 129 10.66 -2.43 8.82
N THR A 130 11.72 -2.41 9.62
CA THR A 130 12.67 -3.52 9.73
C THR A 130 12.05 -4.71 10.45
N ALA A 131 11.23 -4.47 11.48
CA ALA A 131 10.43 -5.51 12.11
C ALA A 131 9.37 -6.06 11.13
N GLY A 132 8.71 -5.21 10.35
CA GLY A 132 7.79 -5.64 9.29
C GLY A 132 8.49 -6.50 8.23
N ALA A 133 9.68 -6.08 7.78
CA ALA A 133 10.52 -6.84 6.86
C ALA A 133 10.90 -8.20 7.46
N THR A 134 11.39 -8.23 8.72
CA THR A 134 11.84 -9.44 9.44
C THR A 134 10.67 -10.39 9.76
N VAL A 135 9.50 -9.84 10.11
CA VAL A 135 8.27 -10.61 10.27
C VAL A 135 7.85 -11.18 8.92
N SER A 136 7.92 -10.42 7.82
CA SER A 136 7.61 -10.96 6.49
C SER A 136 8.56 -12.09 6.10
N THR A 137 9.88 -11.97 6.36
CA THR A 137 10.87 -13.01 6.03
C THR A 137 10.76 -14.22 6.96
N GLY A 138 10.53 -14.01 8.26
CA GLY A 138 10.36 -15.07 9.25
C GLY A 138 9.04 -15.83 9.11
N SER A 139 7.96 -15.13 8.74
CA SER A 139 6.65 -15.74 8.42
C SER A 139 6.72 -16.55 7.13
N LYS A 140 7.51 -16.11 6.13
CA LYS A 140 7.80 -16.84 4.88
C LYS A 140 8.38 -18.24 5.14
N LEU A 141 9.07 -18.43 6.29
CA LEU A 141 9.69 -19.68 6.69
C LEU A 141 8.77 -20.58 7.53
N ALA A 142 7.75 -20.02 8.19
CA ALA A 142 6.89 -20.72 9.16
C ALA A 142 5.44 -20.93 8.69
N ILE A 143 4.93 -20.06 7.82
CA ILE A 143 3.56 -20.07 7.30
C ILE A 143 3.64 -20.22 5.79
N ASN A 144 2.73 -21.04 5.25
CA ASN A 144 2.58 -21.28 3.82
C ASN A 144 2.55 -19.93 3.09
N GLN A 145 3.55 -19.65 2.25
CA GLN A 145 3.77 -18.32 1.66
C GLN A 145 2.47 -17.76 1.08
N ASP A 146 1.70 -18.62 0.38
CA ASP A 146 0.40 -18.36 -0.23
C ASP A 146 -0.64 -17.72 0.71
N VAL A 147 -0.71 -18.18 1.98
CA VAL A 147 -1.64 -17.62 2.99
C VAL A 147 -1.24 -16.18 3.34
N TYR A 148 0.06 -15.95 3.59
CA TYR A 148 0.57 -14.63 3.93
C TYR A 148 0.39 -13.64 2.76
N GLN A 149 0.59 -14.10 1.51
CA GLN A 149 0.36 -13.26 0.33
C GLN A 149 -1.11 -12.85 0.22
N LYS A 150 -2.03 -13.79 0.47
CA LYS A 150 -3.46 -13.56 0.35
C LYS A 150 -3.98 -12.56 1.39
N GLU A 151 -3.60 -12.75 2.65
CA GLU A 151 -4.04 -11.90 3.76
C GLU A 151 -3.41 -10.50 3.69
N THR A 152 -2.11 -10.41 3.34
CA THR A 152 -1.42 -9.11 3.27
C THR A 152 -1.99 -8.24 2.15
N ALA A 153 -2.26 -8.80 0.97
CA ALA A 153 -2.83 -7.99 -0.10
C ALA A 153 -4.28 -7.58 0.21
N GLN A 154 -5.08 -8.40 0.90
CA GLN A 154 -6.39 -7.96 1.37
C GLN A 154 -6.31 -6.80 2.36
N LEU A 155 -5.36 -6.83 3.30
CA LEU A 155 -5.11 -5.72 4.23
C LEU A 155 -4.68 -4.44 3.51
N LEU A 156 -3.83 -4.55 2.48
CA LEU A 156 -3.40 -3.40 1.68
C LEU A 156 -4.56 -2.82 0.86
N VAL A 157 -5.41 -3.67 0.27
CA VAL A 157 -6.60 -3.21 -0.46
C VAL A 157 -7.57 -2.51 0.49
N GLN A 158 -7.84 -3.08 1.67
CA GLN A 158 -8.67 -2.43 2.69
C GLN A 158 -8.11 -1.07 3.13
N ALA A 159 -6.79 -0.95 3.24
CA ALA A 159 -6.15 0.33 3.54
C ALA A 159 -6.36 1.36 2.42
N ILE A 160 -6.23 0.96 1.15
CA ILE A 160 -6.50 1.83 -0.01
C ILE A 160 -7.98 2.23 -0.04
N ASP A 161 -8.90 1.30 0.25
CA ASP A 161 -10.34 1.58 0.35
C ASP A 161 -10.65 2.62 1.44
N ALA A 162 -9.98 2.50 2.59
CA ALA A 162 -10.20 3.39 3.73
C ALA A 162 -9.61 4.80 3.54
N THR A 163 -8.65 4.98 2.63
CA THR A 163 -8.02 6.28 2.34
C THR A 163 -8.46 6.83 0.98
N TYR A 164 -7.97 6.23 -0.11
CA TYR A 164 -8.17 6.73 -1.47
C TYR A 164 -9.64 6.78 -1.87
N TYR A 165 -10.38 5.66 -1.74
CA TYR A 165 -11.77 5.61 -2.21
C TYR A 165 -12.71 6.43 -1.33
N LYS A 166 -12.35 6.63 -0.05
CA LYS A 166 -13.05 7.57 0.83
C LYS A 166 -12.91 8.99 0.30
N ASP A 167 -11.69 9.46 0.08
CA ASP A 167 -11.43 10.83 -0.40
C ASP A 167 -11.97 11.04 -1.82
N TYR A 168 -11.86 10.03 -2.68
CA TYR A 168 -12.50 10.00 -4.00
C TYR A 168 -14.01 10.23 -3.91
N ALA A 169 -14.71 9.47 -3.04
CA ALA A 169 -16.17 9.57 -2.91
C ALA A 169 -16.60 10.92 -2.31
N ASP A 170 -15.83 11.43 -1.34
CA ASP A 170 -16.08 12.74 -0.74
C ASP A 170 -15.85 13.86 -1.77
N TYR A 171 -14.81 13.77 -2.60
CA TYR A 171 -14.54 14.70 -3.70
C TYR A 171 -15.57 14.63 -4.83
N ALA A 172 -15.97 13.42 -5.24
CA ALA A 172 -16.98 13.22 -6.29
C ALA A 172 -18.32 13.89 -5.90
N LYS A 173 -18.75 13.74 -4.64
CA LYS A 173 -19.95 14.43 -4.12
C LYS A 173 -19.81 15.95 -4.15
N GLN A 174 -18.62 16.49 -3.84
CA GLN A 174 -18.37 17.93 -3.93
C GLN A 174 -18.46 18.42 -5.38
N LEU A 175 -17.89 17.68 -6.33
CA LEU A 175 -17.92 18.02 -7.75
C LEU A 175 -19.32 17.92 -8.36
N GLU A 176 -20.13 16.93 -7.93
CA GLU A 176 -21.54 16.84 -8.29
C GLU A 176 -22.35 18.02 -7.72
N GLY A 177 -22.10 18.38 -6.46
CA GLY A 177 -22.75 19.49 -5.76
C GLY A 177 -22.38 20.88 -6.28
N ALA A 178 -21.25 21.02 -7.00
CA ALA A 178 -20.86 22.26 -7.67
C ALA A 178 -21.83 22.58 -8.82
N LYS A 179 -22.79 23.46 -8.52
CA LYS A 179 -23.84 23.92 -9.45
C LYS A 179 -23.33 24.91 -10.50
N ASP A 180 -22.26 25.64 -10.20
CA ASP A 180 -21.70 26.66 -11.07
C ASP A 180 -20.35 26.20 -11.64
N PRO A 181 -20.30 25.77 -12.91
CA PRO A 181 -19.06 25.33 -13.56
C PRO A 181 -18.02 26.45 -13.69
N THR A 182 -18.42 27.72 -13.55
CA THR A 182 -17.49 28.86 -13.63
C THR A 182 -16.60 28.99 -12.40
N GLN A 183 -17.02 28.42 -11.26
CA GLN A 183 -16.25 28.40 -10.02
C GLN A 183 -15.21 27.27 -9.96
N ILE A 184 -15.30 26.31 -10.89
CA ILE A 184 -14.35 25.22 -10.99
C ILE A 184 -13.05 25.76 -11.60
N SER A 185 -11.97 25.64 -10.84
CA SER A 185 -10.61 25.97 -11.29
C SER A 185 -9.86 24.66 -11.61
N PRO A 186 -9.77 24.25 -12.88
CA PRO A 186 -9.16 22.97 -13.24
C PRO A 186 -7.76 22.75 -12.66
N PRO A 187 -6.83 23.74 -12.61
CA PRO A 187 -5.53 23.53 -11.98
C PRO A 187 -5.60 23.18 -10.48
N LEU A 188 -6.51 23.83 -9.74
CA LEU A 188 -6.68 23.57 -8.31
C LEU A 188 -7.34 22.20 -8.08
N GLU A 189 -8.35 21.89 -8.88
CA GLU A 189 -9.05 20.60 -8.82
C GLU A 189 -8.12 19.44 -9.18
N VAL A 190 -7.30 19.57 -10.21
CA VAL A 190 -6.27 18.58 -10.55
C VAL A 190 -5.29 18.38 -9.41
N ALA A 191 -4.82 19.44 -8.76
CA ALA A 191 -3.92 19.34 -7.62
C ALA A 191 -4.58 18.60 -6.43
N ASN A 192 -5.88 18.83 -6.19
CA ASN A 192 -6.65 18.08 -5.19
C ASN A 192 -6.72 16.59 -5.56
N ILE A 193 -7.03 16.27 -6.83
CA ILE A 193 -7.06 14.88 -7.33
C ILE A 193 -5.70 14.21 -7.20
N GLU A 194 -4.62 14.89 -7.60
CA GLU A 194 -3.26 14.38 -7.43
C GLU A 194 -2.90 14.11 -5.96
N THR A 195 -3.44 14.90 -5.03
CA THR A 195 -3.15 14.75 -3.60
C THR A 195 -3.69 13.42 -3.07
N PHE A 196 -4.98 13.13 -3.27
CA PHE A 196 -5.54 11.85 -2.83
C PHE A 196 -5.11 10.69 -3.74
N HIS A 197 -4.83 10.91 -5.04
CA HIS A 197 -4.32 9.85 -5.93
C HIS A 197 -3.00 9.24 -5.44
N ARG A 198 -2.15 10.02 -4.77
CA ARG A 198 -0.92 9.52 -4.14
C ARG A 198 -1.18 8.52 -3.01
N GLU A 199 -2.39 8.48 -2.47
CA GLU A 199 -2.82 7.49 -1.47
C GLU A 199 -3.04 6.12 -2.09
N CYS A 200 -3.27 6.03 -3.40
CA CYS A 200 -3.24 4.78 -4.14
C CYS A 200 -1.80 4.32 -4.39
N SER A 201 -1.07 4.11 -3.30
CA SER A 201 0.31 3.62 -3.29
C SER A 201 0.52 2.61 -2.18
N LEU A 202 1.45 1.68 -2.41
CA LEU A 202 1.81 0.65 -1.46
C LEU A 202 2.35 1.24 -0.16
N ASP A 203 3.15 2.31 -0.24
CA ASP A 203 3.75 2.99 0.90
C ASP A 203 2.69 3.62 1.82
N ARG A 204 1.68 4.29 1.22
CA ARG A 204 0.56 4.86 1.97
C ARG A 204 -0.34 3.79 2.57
N ALA A 205 -0.66 2.75 1.81
CA ALA A 205 -1.41 1.61 2.32
C ALA A 205 -0.71 0.95 3.51
N LEU A 206 0.60 0.70 3.40
CA LEU A 206 1.39 0.12 4.49
C LEU A 206 1.47 1.05 5.70
N THR A 207 1.69 2.35 5.49
CA THR A 207 1.69 3.35 6.57
C THR A 207 0.35 3.35 7.30
N TYR A 208 -0.77 3.28 6.57
CA TYR A 208 -2.10 3.19 7.16
C TYR A 208 -2.28 1.90 7.97
N VAL A 209 -1.88 0.75 7.43
CA VAL A 209 -1.93 -0.52 8.16
C VAL A 209 -1.11 -0.43 9.44
N LEU A 210 0.15 0.01 9.37
CA LEU A 210 1.05 0.12 10.52
C LEU A 210 0.57 1.12 11.57
N ALA A 211 0.00 2.26 11.14
CA ALA A 211 -0.55 3.27 12.05
C ALA A 211 -1.82 2.78 12.77
N ASN A 212 -2.59 1.91 12.13
CA ASN A 212 -3.83 1.36 12.67
C ASN A 212 -3.68 -0.06 13.23
N GLN A 213 -2.47 -0.63 13.24
CA GLN A 213 -2.26 -1.87 13.98
C GLN A 213 -2.45 -1.58 15.48
N PRO A 214 -3.20 -2.43 16.19
CA PRO A 214 -3.20 -2.37 17.65
C PRO A 214 -1.74 -2.49 18.07
N LYS A 215 -1.24 -1.49 18.80
CA LYS A 215 0.15 -1.49 19.28
C LYS A 215 0.34 -2.74 20.12
N ALA A 216 0.90 -3.78 19.52
CA ALA A 216 1.38 -4.92 20.26
C ALA A 216 2.35 -4.35 21.29
N VAL A 217 2.08 -4.61 22.57
CA VAL A 217 2.95 -4.21 23.68
C VAL A 217 4.35 -4.70 23.33
N GLN A 218 5.21 -3.77 22.90
CA GLN A 218 6.59 -4.06 22.55
C GLN A 218 7.32 -4.46 23.84
N THR A 219 7.34 -5.75 24.14
CA THR A 219 8.39 -6.32 24.98
C THR A 219 9.69 -6.21 24.21
N SER A 220 10.43 -5.14 24.46
CA SER A 220 11.78 -4.93 23.97
C SER A 220 12.68 -6.08 24.39
N VAL A 221 13.39 -6.67 23.42
CA VAL A 221 14.60 -7.47 23.69
C VAL A 221 15.66 -7.06 22.67
N PRO A 222 16.85 -6.70 23.15
CA PRO A 222 18.05 -7.36 22.66
C PRO A 222 18.91 -7.86 23.84
N GLY A 223 19.00 -9.18 23.99
CA GLY A 223 19.89 -9.85 24.94
C GLY A 223 19.77 -11.37 24.84
N PRO A 224 20.86 -12.13 25.02
CA PRO A 224 20.87 -13.57 24.82
C PRO A 224 19.87 -14.25 25.77
N GLN A 225 19.02 -15.09 25.17
CA GLN A 225 17.99 -15.95 25.75
C GLN A 225 18.03 -16.08 27.28
N SER A 226 17.41 -15.12 27.96
CA SER A 226 16.83 -15.34 29.28
C SER A 226 15.36 -15.62 29.04
N SER A 227 14.87 -16.76 29.51
CA SER A 227 13.48 -17.17 29.51
C SER A 227 12.65 -16.31 30.46
N THR A 228 12.58 -15.02 30.21
CA THR A 228 11.66 -14.14 30.93
C THR A 228 10.24 -14.53 30.53
N PRO A 229 9.35 -14.85 31.49
CA PRO A 229 7.98 -15.24 31.20
C PRO A 229 7.29 -14.19 30.33
N LYS A 230 6.59 -14.64 29.28
CA LYS A 230 5.73 -13.78 28.45
C LYS A 230 4.80 -12.98 29.38
N PRO A 231 4.75 -11.64 29.28
CA PRO A 231 3.81 -10.86 30.08
C PRO A 231 2.39 -11.37 29.87
N ALA A 232 1.67 -11.60 30.97
CA ALA A 232 0.29 -12.05 30.91
C ALA A 232 -0.57 -11.01 30.18
N VAL A 233 -1.37 -11.46 29.20
CA VAL A 233 -2.32 -10.59 28.49
C VAL A 233 -3.47 -10.24 29.42
N LYS A 234 -3.76 -8.95 29.60
CA LYS A 234 -4.85 -8.49 30.45
C LYS A 234 -6.11 -8.28 29.64
N ALA A 235 -7.26 -8.21 30.33
CA ALA A 235 -8.54 -7.95 29.68
C ALA A 235 -8.56 -6.61 28.93
N GLU A 236 -7.87 -5.58 29.45
CA GLU A 236 -7.75 -4.27 28.80
C GLU A 236 -7.02 -4.30 27.45
N ASP A 237 -6.20 -5.33 27.19
CA ASP A 237 -5.46 -5.50 25.94
C ASP A 237 -6.34 -6.13 24.83
N VAL A 238 -7.48 -6.72 25.19
CA VAL A 238 -8.38 -7.44 24.28
C VAL A 238 -9.39 -6.46 23.66
N THR A 239 -8.88 -5.64 22.75
CA THR A 239 -9.68 -4.66 21.98
C THR A 239 -10.13 -5.22 20.64
N GLN A 240 -11.15 -4.63 20.02
CA GLN A 240 -11.58 -5.02 18.69
C GLN A 240 -10.42 -4.88 17.69
N GLY A 241 -10.16 -5.92 16.90
CA GLY A 241 -9.02 -5.98 15.97
C GLY A 241 -7.69 -6.38 16.61
N ALA A 242 -7.63 -6.55 17.93
CA ALA A 242 -6.43 -7.08 18.60
C ALA A 242 -6.09 -8.47 18.05
N HIS A 243 -4.80 -8.71 17.82
CA HIS A 243 -4.30 -9.99 17.33
C HIS A 243 -3.29 -10.59 18.31
N PHE A 244 -3.44 -11.88 18.60
CA PHE A 244 -2.57 -12.62 19.51
C PHE A 244 -2.01 -13.85 18.81
N MET A 245 -0.68 -13.94 18.72
CA MET A 245 0.01 -15.09 18.13
C MET A 245 0.49 -16.04 19.22
N LEU A 246 0.17 -17.32 19.06
CA LEU A 246 0.68 -18.41 19.89
C LEU A 246 2.01 -18.95 19.35
N GLY A 247 2.74 -19.71 20.18
CA GLY A 247 4.02 -20.32 19.81
C GLY A 247 3.92 -21.37 18.70
N ASP A 248 2.73 -21.89 18.42
CA ASP A 248 2.43 -22.80 17.30
C ASP A 248 2.13 -22.06 15.98
N GLY A 249 2.17 -20.72 16.00
CA GLY A 249 1.86 -19.84 14.88
C GLY A 249 0.37 -19.57 14.66
N THR A 250 -0.52 -20.05 15.53
CA THR A 250 -1.96 -19.73 15.44
C THR A 250 -2.19 -18.27 15.83
N VAL A 251 -2.92 -17.52 15.00
CA VAL A 251 -3.29 -16.12 15.26
C VAL A 251 -4.76 -16.04 15.66
N TYR A 252 -5.03 -15.38 16.79
CA TYR A 252 -6.39 -15.08 17.26
C TYR A 252 -6.69 -13.62 16.96
N VAL A 253 -7.77 -13.34 16.23
CA VAL A 253 -8.20 -11.97 15.89
C VAL A 253 -9.51 -11.67 16.61
N VAL A 254 -9.52 -10.66 17.47
CA VAL A 254 -10.70 -10.25 18.23
C VAL A 254 -11.68 -9.52 17.31
N THR A 255 -12.87 -10.10 17.08
CA THR A 255 -13.95 -9.46 16.30
C THR A 255 -14.87 -8.61 17.16
N GLN A 256 -15.03 -8.99 18.44
CA GLN A 256 -15.81 -8.24 19.40
C GLN A 256 -15.13 -8.29 20.78
N PRO A 257 -14.80 -7.15 21.38
CA PRO A 257 -14.15 -7.09 22.68
C PRO A 257 -15.12 -7.50 23.80
N PRO A 258 -14.60 -7.84 24.99
CA PRO A 258 -15.45 -8.14 26.14
C PRO A 258 -16.22 -6.88 26.56
N SER A 259 -17.49 -7.05 26.90
CA SER A 259 -18.35 -5.97 27.38
C SER A 259 -19.29 -6.46 28.47
N ALA A 260 -19.78 -5.53 29.31
CA ALA A 260 -20.82 -5.88 30.28
C ALA A 260 -22.09 -6.41 29.59
N ALA A 261 -22.37 -5.95 28.37
CA ALA A 261 -23.53 -6.38 27.58
C ALA A 261 -23.43 -7.83 27.07
N ASN A 262 -22.22 -8.38 26.93
CA ASN A 262 -22.00 -9.74 26.42
C ASN A 262 -21.48 -10.70 27.50
N ASN A 263 -21.76 -10.44 28.78
CA ASN A 263 -21.28 -11.24 29.90
C ASN A 263 -19.75 -11.45 29.89
N GLN A 264 -18.97 -10.42 29.51
CA GLN A 264 -17.51 -10.49 29.45
C GLN A 264 -16.98 -11.58 28.50
N THR A 265 -17.69 -11.84 27.40
CA THR A 265 -17.27 -12.77 26.36
C THR A 265 -16.54 -12.05 25.24
N VAL A 266 -15.48 -12.68 24.72
CA VAL A 266 -14.73 -12.20 23.56
C VAL A 266 -15.23 -13.00 22.36
N GLN A 267 -15.52 -12.33 21.24
CA GLN A 267 -15.65 -13.01 19.96
C GLN A 267 -14.34 -12.89 19.19
N PHE A 268 -13.89 -14.00 18.60
CA PHE A 268 -12.62 -14.05 17.88
C PHE A 268 -12.67 -15.02 16.70
N LEU A 269 -11.78 -14.82 15.73
CA LEU A 269 -11.46 -15.78 14.68
C LEU A 269 -10.10 -16.40 14.98
N MET A 270 -9.93 -17.67 14.64
CA MET A 270 -8.65 -18.35 14.67
C MET A 270 -8.13 -18.54 13.25
N LEU A 271 -6.87 -18.16 13.05
CA LEU A 271 -6.12 -18.36 11.82
C LEU A 271 -5.02 -19.39 12.13
N PRO A 272 -5.22 -20.68 11.80
CA PRO A 272 -4.24 -21.71 12.09
C PRO A 272 -2.96 -21.49 11.25
N SER A 273 -1.80 -21.82 11.81
CA SER A 273 -0.50 -21.70 11.10
C SER A 273 -0.40 -22.53 9.82
N LYS A 274 -1.23 -23.58 9.72
CA LYS A 274 -1.34 -24.48 8.57
C LYS A 274 -2.78 -24.54 8.07
N GLY A 275 -3.23 -23.49 7.38
CA GLY A 275 -4.54 -23.46 6.73
C GLY A 275 -4.88 -22.08 6.18
N VAL A 276 -5.67 -22.03 5.11
CA VAL A 276 -6.10 -20.77 4.44
C VAL A 276 -7.51 -20.35 4.86
N THR A 277 -8.17 -21.13 5.71
CA THR A 277 -9.57 -20.90 6.09
C THR A 277 -9.61 -20.44 7.54
N PRO A 278 -9.99 -19.18 7.81
CA PRO A 278 -10.27 -18.73 9.17
C PRO A 278 -11.31 -19.66 9.80
N SER A 279 -11.19 -19.93 11.09
CA SER A 279 -12.29 -20.56 11.82
C SER A 279 -13.53 -19.68 11.70
N GLY A 280 -14.73 -20.28 11.80
CA GLY A 280 -15.90 -19.47 12.12
C GLY A 280 -15.67 -18.65 13.38
N THR A 281 -16.44 -17.57 13.55
CA THR A 281 -16.41 -16.76 14.77
C THR A 281 -16.65 -17.65 15.98
N GLN A 282 -15.70 -17.66 16.91
CA GLN A 282 -15.79 -18.35 18.18
C GLN A 282 -16.05 -17.34 19.29
N SER A 283 -16.57 -17.83 20.42
CA SER A 283 -16.78 -17.02 21.62
C SER A 283 -16.23 -17.75 22.83
N ALA A 284 -15.52 -17.02 23.69
CA ALA A 284 -15.04 -17.53 24.96
C ALA A 284 -15.14 -16.45 26.05
N PRO A 285 -15.33 -16.84 27.32
CA PRO A 285 -15.11 -15.95 28.45
C PRO A 285 -13.71 -15.30 28.41
N ILE A 286 -13.61 -14.02 28.78
CA ILE A 286 -12.35 -13.26 28.70
C ILE A 286 -11.22 -13.88 29.53
N ASP A 287 -11.52 -14.47 30.68
CA ASP A 287 -10.58 -15.18 31.55
C ASP A 287 -10.02 -16.44 30.86
N MET A 288 -10.88 -17.19 30.16
CA MET A 288 -10.46 -18.35 29.38
C MET A 288 -9.61 -17.92 28.18
N PHE A 289 -10.05 -16.89 27.45
CA PHE A 289 -9.34 -16.38 26.27
C PHE A 289 -7.94 -15.87 26.64
N THR A 290 -7.83 -15.00 27.65
CA THR A 290 -6.55 -14.46 28.14
C THR A 290 -5.61 -15.54 28.65
N LYS A 291 -6.13 -16.59 29.30
CA LYS A 291 -5.34 -17.75 29.72
C LYS A 291 -4.79 -18.54 28.54
N VAL A 292 -5.60 -18.77 27.49
CA VAL A 292 -5.16 -19.49 26.28
C VAL A 292 -4.05 -18.72 25.56
N ILE A 293 -4.24 -17.42 25.30
CA ILE A 293 -3.26 -16.60 24.55
C ILE A 293 -1.98 -16.27 25.33
N SER A 294 -2.04 -16.30 26.66
CA SER A 294 -0.86 -16.09 27.52
C SER A 294 0.04 -17.33 27.56
N GLY A 295 -0.48 -18.50 27.18
CA GLY A 295 0.20 -19.79 27.28
C GLY A 295 0.15 -20.38 28.70
N PRO A 296 0.48 -21.67 28.85
CA PRO A 296 0.63 -22.32 30.15
C PRO A 296 1.84 -21.80 30.94
#